data_AF-A0A1Z5KPN5-F1
#
_entry.id   AF-A0A1Z5KPN5-F1
#
_cell.length_a   1.000
_cell.length_b   1.000
_cell.length_c   1.000
_cell.angle_alpha   90.00
_cell.angle_beta   90.00
_cell.angle_gamma   90.00
#
_symmetry.space_group_name_H-M   'P 1'
#
loop_
_entity.id
_entity.type
_entity.pdbx_description
1 polymer ?
#
loop_
_entity_poly.entity_id
_entity_poly.type
_entity_poly.pdbx_seq_one_letter_code
_entity_poly.pdbx_strand_id
1 'polypeptide(L)' 'METAIIVAVDTANLLERSKYATICRVMTDNVDTTMEFRIDTGAPIRRSRICITIRRTEDYTNWLKDNI' A
#
# COMPACT_ATOMS: atom_id res chain seq x y z
N MET A 1 -12.36 4.98 -1.39
CA MET A 1 -11.12 4.71 -2.15
C MET A 1 -9.99 5.60 -1.66
N GLU A 2 -10.24 6.88 -1.42
CA GLU A 2 -9.33 7.77 -0.70
C GLU A 2 -8.91 7.22 0.68
N THR A 3 -9.85 6.60 1.38
CA THR A 3 -9.60 5.89 2.66
C THR A 3 -8.56 4.77 2.55
N ALA A 4 -8.44 4.08 1.41
CA ALA A 4 -7.45 3.01 1.24
C ALA A 4 -6.02 3.55 1.16
N ILE A 5 -5.85 4.75 0.58
CA ILE A 5 -4.55 5.43 0.53
C ILE A 5 -4.14 5.83 1.95
N ILE A 6 -5.05 6.44 2.71
CA ILE A 6 -4.80 6.83 4.10
C ILE A 6 -4.38 5.62 4.93
N VAL A 7 -5.14 4.51 4.85
CA VAL A 7 -4.82 3.27 5.58
C VAL A 7 -3.47 2.69 5.17
N ALA A 8 -3.12 2.70 3.88
CA ALA A 8 -1.82 2.21 3.42
C ALA A 8 -0.67 3.05 3.98
N VAL A 9 -0.83 4.38 4.02
CA VAL A 9 0.15 5.31 4.60
C VAL A 9 0.28 5.10 6.10
N ASP A 10 -0.84 5.03 6.82
CA ASP A 10 -0.85 4.82 8.27
C ASP A 10 -0.18 3.48 8.64
N THR A 11 -0.48 2.42 7.89
CA THR A 11 0.11 1.09 8.09
C THR A 11 1.61 1.11 7.83
N ALA A 12 2.05 1.73 6.74
CA ALA A 12 3.47 1.83 6.43
C ALA A 12 4.23 2.61 7.51
N ASN A 13 3.67 3.73 7.97
CA ASN A 13 4.25 4.52 9.05
C ASN A 13 4.29 3.77 10.38
N LEU A 14 3.24 2.99 10.70
CA LEU A 14 3.22 2.15 11.89
C LEU A 14 4.34 1.11 11.87
N LEU A 15 4.58 0.46 10.73
CA LEU A 15 5.63 -0.55 10.58
C LEU A 15 7.03 0.06 10.70
N GLU A 16 7.24 1.28 10.17
CA GLU A 16 8.48 2.03 10.32
C GLU A 16 8.74 2.38 11.80
N ARG A 17 7.73 2.98 12.46
CA ARG A 17 7.86 3.44 13.85
C ARG A 17 8.06 2.30 14.83
N SER A 18 7.45 1.15 14.56
CA SER A 18 7.63 -0.07 15.36
C SER A 18 8.92 -0.81 15.03
N LYS A 19 9.74 -0.31 14.10
CA LYS A 19 11.01 -0.91 13.65
C LYS A 19 10.86 -2.32 13.07
N TYR A 20 9.69 -2.66 12.55
CA TYR A 20 9.45 -3.96 11.90
C TYR A 20 9.81 -3.96 10.42
N ALA A 21 9.70 -2.80 9.77
CA ALA A 21 10.10 -2.62 8.40
C ALA A 21 10.63 -1.21 8.17
N THR A 22 11.40 -1.03 7.09
CA THR A 22 11.81 0.26 6.55
C THR A 22 11.17 0.50 5.19
N ILE A 23 10.59 1.69 5.01
CA ILE A 23 10.07 2.21 3.77
C ILE A 23 11.24 2.42 2.80
N CYS A 24 11.21 1.68 1.71
CA CYS A 24 12.25 1.70 0.69
C CYS A 24 11.88 2.62 -0.47
N ARG A 25 10.58 2.67 -0.81
CA ARG A 25 10.09 3.43 -1.96
C ARG A 25 8.62 3.75 -1.82
N VAL A 26 8.22 4.95 -2.24
CA VAL A 26 6.83 5.37 -2.36
C VAL A 26 6.59 5.80 -3.80
N MET A 27 5.52 5.29 -4.41
CA MET A 27 5.12 5.62 -5.79
C MET A 27 3.64 5.95 -5.81
N THR A 28 3.25 6.87 -6.69
CA THR A 28 1.85 7.28 -6.89
C THR A 28 1.53 7.25 -8.37
N ASP A 29 0.43 6.61 -8.72
CA ASP A 29 -0.03 6.45 -10.10
C ASP A 29 -1.53 6.73 -10.19
N ASN A 30 -2.02 6.99 -11.40
CA ASN A 30 -3.44 7.01 -11.70
C ASN A 30 -3.79 5.79 -12.54
N VAL A 31 -4.86 5.08 -12.18
CA VAL A 31 -5.30 3.89 -12.89
C VAL A 31 -6.72 4.09 -13.38
N ASP A 32 -6.87 3.94 -14.69
CA ASP A 32 -8.16 3.93 -15.35
C ASP A 32 -8.79 2.55 -15.17
N THR A 33 -9.95 2.51 -14.54
CA THR A 33 -10.72 1.28 -14.30
C THR A 33 -12.00 1.33 -15.10
N THR A 34 -12.17 0.41 -16.02
CA THR A 34 -13.45 0.14 -16.68
C THR A 34 -14.37 -0.60 -15.70
N MET A 35 -15.57 -0.07 -15.45
CA MET A 35 -16.58 -0.78 -14.66
C MET A 35 -17.29 -1.80 -15.56
N GLU A 36 -17.33 -3.07 -15.15
CA GLU A 36 -17.97 -4.13 -15.95
C GLU A 36 -19.50 -4.15 -15.85
N PHE A 37 -20.14 -3.36 -14.97
CA PHE A 37 -21.55 -3.52 -14.60
C PHE A 37 -22.42 -2.24 -14.56
N ARG A 38 -22.05 -1.13 -15.22
CA ARG A 38 -22.96 0.03 -15.37
C ARG A 38 -23.28 0.28 -16.84
N ILE A 39 -24.57 0.32 -17.15
CA ILE A 39 -25.12 0.58 -18.49
C ILE A 39 -24.92 2.05 -18.91
N ASP A 40 -24.57 2.95 -18.00
CA ASP A 40 -24.47 4.37 -18.30
C ASP A 40 -23.02 4.86 -18.41
N THR A 41 -22.67 5.26 -19.64
CA THR A 41 -21.44 5.93 -20.09
C THR A 41 -20.14 5.14 -19.86
N GLY A 42 -19.67 4.44 -20.89
CA GLY A 42 -18.43 3.65 -20.91
C GLY A 42 -17.12 4.45 -20.78
N ALA A 43 -17.13 5.60 -20.09
CA ALA A 43 -15.92 6.34 -19.76
C ALA A 43 -15.18 5.64 -18.60
N PRO A 44 -13.86 5.42 -18.71
CA PRO A 44 -13.08 4.81 -17.64
C PRO A 44 -13.09 5.68 -16.38
N ILE A 45 -13.22 5.06 -15.22
CA ILE A 45 -13.09 5.75 -13.93
C ILE A 45 -11.62 5.81 -13.56
N ARG A 46 -11.07 7.02 -13.53
CA ARG A 46 -9.70 7.26 -13.09
C ARG A 46 -9.61 7.24 -11.57
N ARG A 47 -8.70 6.43 -11.03
CA ARG A 47 -8.51 6.21 -9.60
C ARG A 47 -7.05 6.36 -9.21
N SER A 48 -6.78 7.20 -8.20
CA SER A 48 -5.43 7.36 -7.65
C SER A 48 -5.00 6.09 -6.91
N ARG A 49 -3.72 5.72 -7.07
CA ARG A 49 -3.08 4.57 -6.44
C ARG A 49 -1.79 5.02 -5.77
N ILE A 50 -1.51 4.46 -4.60
CA ILE A 50 -0.20 4.54 -3.94
C ILE A 50 0.40 3.13 -3.86
N CYS A 51 1.70 3.01 -4.07
CA CYS A 51 2.48 1.79 -3.85
C CYS A 51 3.62 2.13 -2.89
N ILE A 52 3.66 1.45 -1.74
CA ILE A 52 4.70 1.62 -0.73
C ILE A 52 5.47 0.31 -0.64
N THR A 53 6.73 0.32 -1.06
CA THR A 53 7.64 -0.81 -0.90
C THR A 53 8.31 -0.70 0.46
N ILE A 54 8.17 -1.73 1.27
CA ILE A 54 8.83 -1.87 2.57
C ILE A 54 9.73 -3.09 2.58
N ARG A 55 10.79 -3.04 3.38
CA ARG A 55 11.69 -4.18 3.65
C ARG A 55 11.68 -4.45 5.14
N ARG A 56 11.60 -5.71 5.56
CA ARG A 56 11.74 -6.05 6.99
C ARG A 56 13.11 -5.60 7.52
N THR A 57 13.14 -5.15 8.76
CA THR A 57 14.39 -4.90 9.47
C THR A 57 15.09 -6.21 9.79
N GLU A 58 16.39 -6.15 10.03
CA GLU A 58 17.16 -7.32 10.46
C GLU A 58 16.68 -7.82 11.82
N ASP A 59 16.45 -6.91 12.77
CA ASP A 59 15.91 -7.20 14.10
C ASP A 59 14.61 -8.01 14.03
N TYR A 60 13.64 -7.54 13.23
CA TYR A 60 12.36 -8.23 13.09
C TYR A 60 12.50 -9.57 12.36
N THR A 61 13.42 -9.66 11.40
CA THR A 61 13.71 -10.90 10.69
C THR A 61 14.31 -11.95 11.63
N ASN A 62 15.20 -11.56 12.54
CA ASN A 62 15.78 -12.45 13.53
C ASN A 62 14.74 -12.88 14.58
N TRP A 63 13.93 -11.94 15.07
CA TRP A 63 12.83 -12.28 15.99
C TRP A 63 11.86 -13.30 15.40
N LEU A 64 11.51 -13.19 14.11
CA LEU A 64 10.65 -14.16 13.43
C LEU A 64 11.26 -15.56 13.39
N LYS A 65 12.57 -15.69 13.19
CA LYS A 65 13.26 -17.00 13.18
C LYS A 65 13.21 -17.68 14.55
N ASP A 66 13.21 -16.89 15.62
CA ASP A 66 13.25 -17.40 16.99
C ASP A 66 11.85 -17.75 17.54
N ASN A 67 10.77 -17.30 16.88
CA ASN A 67 9.39 -17.36 17.43
C ASN A 67 8.33 -17.93 16.47
N ILE A 68 8.73 -18.38 15.26
CA ILE A 68 7.87 -19.07 14.27
C ILE A 68 8.55 -20.36 13.85
#